data_AF-T1H0R3-F1
#
_entry.id   AF-T1H0R3-F1
#
_cell.length_a   1.000
_cell.length_b   1.000
_cell.length_c   1.000
_cell.angle_alpha   90.00
_cell.angle_beta   90.00
_cell.angle_gamma   90.00
#
_symmetry.space_group_name_H-M   'P 1'
#
loop_
_entity.id
_entity.type
_entity.pdbx_description
1 polymer ?
#
loop_
_entity_poly.entity_id
_entity_poly.type
_entity_poly.pdbx_seq_one_letter_code
_entity_poly.pdbx_strand_id
1 'polypeptide(L)'
;VTVKEQKEWKIPPCISNWKNAKGYTIPLDKRLAADGRGLQQVHINEKFAKMAEALYIADRKAREHVEERAQLEKKLAQKEKEKKEDALRQMAQRARDERAGLRLPTEDEAGTSKSADFREREELRNERHRERARDRNLSRAAPDKRSKLQREKERDISEQIALGMPTKTNVGGETLFDQRLFNTTKGMDSGYGDDEAYNVYDKPWREGGSMANNLYRPSKSVADNEIYGADYDKIIRARQRVQRNG
;
A
#
# COMPACT_ATOMS: atom_id res chain seq x y z
N VAL A 1 -57.18 69.91 -1.61
CA VAL A 1 -56.51 68.66 -1.20
C VAL A 1 -57.33 68.05 -0.09
N THR A 2 -57.80 66.81 -0.27
CA THR A 2 -58.58 66.12 0.76
C THR A 2 -57.67 65.45 1.80
N VAL A 3 -58.17 65.20 3.00
CA VAL A 3 -57.41 64.48 4.05
C VAL A 3 -56.99 63.08 3.60
N LYS A 4 -57.81 62.44 2.76
CA LYS A 4 -57.52 61.12 2.18
C LYS A 4 -56.32 61.18 1.24
N GLU A 5 -56.34 62.15 0.34
CA GLU A 5 -55.26 62.40 -0.62
C GLU A 5 -53.95 62.69 0.11
N GLN A 6 -53.97 63.53 1.16
CA GLN A 6 -52.76 63.82 1.95
C GLN A 6 -52.14 62.58 2.63
N LYS A 7 -52.97 61.59 3.02
CA LYS A 7 -52.47 60.34 3.63
C LYS A 7 -51.82 59.43 2.59
N GLU A 8 -52.38 59.37 1.39
CA GLU A 8 -51.90 58.52 0.29
C GLU A 8 -50.54 59.00 -0.24
N TRP A 9 -50.30 60.31 -0.21
CA TRP A 9 -49.02 60.92 -0.57
C TRP A 9 -47.96 60.90 0.55
N LYS A 10 -48.22 60.22 1.68
CA LYS A 10 -47.24 60.13 2.77
C LYS A 10 -46.17 59.09 2.44
N ILE A 11 -44.99 59.58 2.07
CA ILE A 11 -43.83 58.76 1.70
C ILE A 11 -43.26 58.03 2.95
N PRO A 12 -43.14 56.70 2.94
CA PRO A 12 -42.50 55.95 4.03
C PRO A 12 -41.02 56.30 4.19
N PRO A 13 -40.47 56.27 5.42
CA PRO A 13 -39.05 56.52 5.65
C PRO A 13 -38.19 55.42 5.02
N CYS A 14 -37.09 55.82 4.37
CA CYS A 14 -36.13 54.89 3.79
C CYS A 14 -35.25 54.26 4.89
N ILE A 15 -35.46 52.98 5.17
CA ILE A 15 -34.62 52.19 6.08
C ILE A 15 -33.72 51.31 5.22
N SER A 16 -32.40 51.53 5.31
CA SER A 16 -31.44 50.76 4.52
C SER A 16 -30.82 49.62 5.33
N ASN A 17 -30.55 48.49 4.67
CA ASN A 17 -29.85 47.36 5.28
C ASN A 17 -28.33 47.58 5.40
N TRP A 18 -27.76 48.60 4.76
CA TRP A 18 -26.30 48.84 4.72
C TRP A 18 -25.82 50.10 5.45
N LYS A 19 -26.65 51.16 5.56
CA LYS A 19 -26.22 52.47 6.06
C LYS A 19 -27.13 52.95 7.19
N ASN A 20 -26.50 53.41 8.28
CA ASN A 20 -27.14 54.07 9.41
C ASN A 20 -26.28 55.25 9.90
N ALA A 21 -26.20 56.31 9.10
CA ALA A 21 -25.29 57.43 9.35
C ALA A 21 -25.55 58.18 10.67
N LYS A 22 -26.81 58.23 11.12
CA LYS A 22 -27.22 58.90 12.37
C LYS A 22 -27.36 57.95 13.56
N GLY A 23 -27.04 56.66 13.39
CA GLY A 23 -27.05 55.69 14.49
C GLY A 23 -28.42 55.41 15.11
N TYR A 24 -29.52 55.56 14.35
CA TYR A 24 -30.87 55.33 14.89
C TYR A 24 -31.06 53.88 15.35
N THR A 25 -31.73 53.71 16.50
CA THR A 25 -32.18 52.41 17.00
C THR A 25 -33.44 52.00 16.26
N ILE A 26 -33.29 51.12 15.27
CA ILE A 26 -34.40 50.67 14.41
C ILE A 26 -34.72 49.21 14.75
N PRO A 27 -36.00 48.88 15.05
CA PRO A 27 -36.41 47.51 15.37
C PRO A 27 -36.28 46.57 14.17
N LEU A 28 -36.18 45.26 14.45
CA LEU A 28 -35.86 44.23 13.46
C LEU A 28 -36.94 44.07 12.38
N ASP A 29 -38.21 44.19 12.75
CA ASP A 29 -39.34 44.12 11.82
C ASP A 29 -39.22 45.16 10.70
N LYS A 30 -38.81 46.40 11.03
CA LYS A 30 -38.65 47.48 10.04
C LYS A 30 -37.41 47.33 9.17
N ARG A 31 -36.35 46.70 9.68
CA ARG A 31 -35.16 46.35 8.87
C ARG A 31 -35.47 45.20 7.90
N LEU A 32 -36.18 44.19 8.39
CA LEU A 32 -36.49 42.99 7.62
C LEU A 32 -37.66 43.17 6.66
N ALA A 33 -38.53 44.16 6.87
CA ALA A 33 -39.65 44.46 5.99
C ALA A 33 -39.24 44.78 4.55
N ALA A 34 -38.08 45.39 4.35
CA ALA A 34 -37.56 45.75 3.02
C ALA A 34 -36.84 44.59 2.31
N ASP A 35 -36.66 43.46 3.00
CA ASP A 35 -35.76 42.40 2.56
C ASP A 35 -36.29 41.61 1.36
N GLY A 36 -37.61 41.64 1.08
CA GLY A 36 -38.23 41.07 -0.12
C GLY A 36 -38.11 39.54 -0.29
N ARG A 37 -37.16 38.90 0.40
CA ARG A 37 -36.87 37.46 0.42
C ARG A 37 -38.07 36.65 0.90
N GLY A 38 -38.86 37.20 1.82
CA GLY A 38 -40.12 36.59 2.27
C GLY A 38 -41.29 36.70 1.27
N LEU A 39 -41.15 37.54 0.23
CA LEU A 39 -42.16 37.71 -0.82
C LEU A 39 -41.90 36.78 -2.02
N GLN A 40 -40.68 36.24 -2.15
CA GLN A 40 -40.34 35.30 -3.21
C GLN A 40 -40.76 33.87 -2.82
N GLN A 41 -41.86 33.41 -3.39
CA GLN A 41 -42.24 32.00 -3.28
C GLN A 41 -41.29 31.15 -4.15
N VAL A 42 -40.53 30.28 -3.50
CA VAL A 42 -39.62 29.34 -4.20
C VAL A 42 -40.46 28.24 -4.82
N HIS A 43 -40.44 28.14 -6.15
CA HIS A 43 -41.09 27.08 -6.91
C HIS A 43 -40.04 26.15 -7.51
N ILE A 44 -40.28 24.84 -7.46
CA ILE A 44 -39.35 23.82 -7.98
C ILE A 44 -39.90 23.23 -9.28
N ASN A 45 -39.03 23.03 -10.26
CA ASN A 45 -39.38 22.45 -11.56
C ASN A 45 -39.45 20.90 -11.49
N GLU A 46 -40.52 20.31 -12.04
CA GLU A 46 -40.70 18.85 -12.12
C GLU A 46 -39.61 18.11 -12.91
N LYS A 47 -38.89 18.80 -13.81
CA LYS A 47 -37.76 18.20 -14.54
C LYS A 47 -36.66 17.68 -13.60
N PHE A 48 -36.52 18.27 -12.41
CA PHE A 48 -35.57 17.78 -11.41
C PHE A 48 -35.93 16.38 -10.92
N ALA A 49 -37.22 16.08 -10.74
CA ALA A 49 -37.68 14.75 -10.35
C ALA A 49 -37.41 13.72 -11.47
N LYS A 50 -37.79 14.06 -12.71
CA LYS A 50 -37.55 13.19 -13.88
C LYS A 50 -36.06 12.88 -14.09
N MET A 51 -35.19 13.86 -13.87
CA MET A 51 -33.74 13.67 -13.96
C MET A 51 -33.23 12.76 -12.83
N ALA A 52 -33.68 12.98 -11.59
CA ALA A 52 -33.29 12.14 -10.46
C ALA A 52 -33.72 10.67 -10.65
N GLU A 53 -34.94 10.44 -11.14
CA GLU A 53 -35.43 9.10 -11.46
C GLU A 53 -34.62 8.44 -12.58
N ALA A 54 -34.32 9.19 -13.66
CA ALA A 54 -33.50 8.69 -14.76
C ALA A 54 -32.10 8.25 -14.28
N LEU A 55 -31.46 9.06 -13.44
CA LEU A 55 -30.17 8.72 -12.85
C LEU A 55 -30.24 7.49 -11.94
N TYR A 56 -31.30 7.37 -11.14
CA TYR A 56 -31.50 6.22 -10.27
C TYR A 56 -31.67 4.91 -11.07
N ILE A 57 -32.47 4.95 -12.15
CA ILE A 57 -32.65 3.80 -13.05
C ILE A 57 -31.34 3.47 -13.76
N ALA A 58 -30.59 4.49 -14.22
CA ALA A 58 -29.31 4.30 -14.88
C ALA A 58 -28.27 3.65 -13.96
N ASP A 59 -28.14 4.10 -12.70
CA ASP A 59 -27.21 3.52 -11.73
C ASP A 59 -27.56 2.06 -11.43
N ARG A 60 -28.86 1.76 -11.20
CA ARG A 60 -29.31 0.39 -10.95
C ARG A 60 -28.94 -0.55 -12.11
N LYS A 61 -29.24 -0.15 -13.35
CA LYS A 61 -28.90 -0.95 -14.54
C LYS A 61 -27.39 -1.08 -14.73
N ALA A 62 -26.62 -0.02 -14.47
CA ALA A 62 -25.17 -0.07 -14.56
C ALA A 62 -24.58 -1.10 -13.59
N ARG A 63 -25.08 -1.14 -12.34
CA ARG A 63 -24.68 -2.14 -11.34
C ARG A 63 -25.05 -3.56 -11.75
N GLU A 64 -26.27 -3.78 -12.24
CA GLU A 64 -26.72 -5.08 -12.75
C GLU A 64 -25.77 -5.58 -13.86
N HIS A 65 -25.47 -4.75 -14.85
CA HIS A 65 -24.55 -5.12 -15.93
C HIS A 65 -23.11 -5.38 -15.48
N VAL A 66 -22.61 -4.62 -14.50
CA VAL A 66 -21.28 -4.85 -13.92
C VAL A 66 -21.25 -6.18 -13.18
N GLU A 67 -22.30 -6.50 -12.41
CA GLU A 67 -22.41 -7.76 -11.70
C GLU A 67 -22.50 -8.95 -12.67
N GLU A 68 -23.32 -8.87 -13.70
CA GLU A 68 -23.43 -9.89 -14.74
C GLU A 68 -22.08 -10.16 -15.42
N ARG A 69 -21.35 -9.10 -15.78
CA ARG A 69 -20.00 -9.24 -16.38
C ARG A 69 -19.02 -9.88 -15.41
N ALA A 70 -19.00 -9.45 -14.15
CA ALA A 70 -18.12 -10.01 -13.13
C ALA A 70 -18.42 -11.50 -12.87
N GLN A 71 -19.71 -11.89 -12.88
CA GLN A 71 -20.11 -13.28 -12.75
C GLN A 71 -19.69 -14.12 -13.97
N LEU A 72 -19.82 -13.59 -15.18
CA LEU A 72 -19.38 -14.27 -16.41
C LEU A 72 -17.86 -14.45 -16.44
N GLU A 73 -17.10 -13.41 -16.08
CA GLU A 73 -15.65 -13.46 -16.02
C GLU A 73 -15.16 -14.51 -15.00
N LYS A 74 -15.78 -14.54 -13.81
CA LYS A 74 -15.50 -15.59 -12.81
C LYS A 74 -15.77 -16.99 -13.35
N LYS A 75 -16.89 -17.20 -14.04
CA LYS A 75 -17.23 -18.50 -14.65
C LYS A 75 -16.23 -18.91 -15.74
N LEU A 76 -15.80 -17.98 -16.58
CA LEU A 76 -14.78 -18.24 -17.60
C LEU A 76 -13.43 -18.59 -16.97
N ALA A 77 -13.01 -17.83 -15.96
CA ALA A 77 -11.77 -18.09 -15.22
C ALA A 77 -11.79 -19.46 -14.53
N GLN A 78 -12.93 -19.85 -13.93
CA GLN A 78 -13.09 -21.18 -13.33
C GLN A 78 -13.00 -22.29 -14.39
N LYS A 79 -13.66 -22.12 -15.54
CA LYS A 79 -13.61 -23.07 -16.65
C LYS A 79 -12.21 -23.20 -17.26
N GLU A 80 -11.45 -22.11 -17.32
CA GLU A 80 -10.04 -22.16 -17.72
C GLU A 80 -9.16 -22.90 -16.72
N LYS A 81 -9.38 -22.70 -15.41
CA LYS A 81 -8.65 -23.43 -14.37
C LYS A 81 -8.93 -24.92 -14.44
N GLU A 82 -10.20 -25.31 -14.55
CA GLU A 82 -10.60 -26.72 -14.71
C GLU A 82 -9.95 -27.37 -15.94
N LYS A 83 -9.97 -26.68 -17.09
CA LYS A 83 -9.27 -27.15 -18.31
C LYS A 83 -7.76 -27.31 -18.10
N LYS A 84 -7.12 -26.39 -17.37
CA LYS A 84 -5.68 -26.49 -17.05
C LYS A 84 -5.40 -27.66 -16.12
N GLU A 85 -6.23 -27.87 -15.11
CA GLU A 85 -6.14 -29.01 -14.19
C GLU A 85 -6.33 -30.34 -14.92
N ASP A 86 -7.31 -30.45 -15.81
CA ASP A 86 -7.53 -31.64 -16.64
C ASP A 86 -6.36 -31.90 -17.60
N ALA A 87 -5.82 -30.86 -18.24
CA ALA A 87 -4.65 -31.01 -19.10
C ALA A 87 -3.42 -31.50 -18.33
N LEU A 88 -3.17 -30.95 -17.14
CA LEU A 88 -2.10 -31.41 -16.25
C LEU A 88 -2.33 -32.85 -15.77
N ARG A 89 -3.58 -33.21 -15.47
CA ARG A 89 -3.96 -34.57 -15.08
C ARG A 89 -3.72 -35.58 -16.20
N GLN A 90 -4.09 -35.25 -17.43
CA GLN A 90 -3.84 -36.09 -18.60
C GLN A 90 -2.34 -36.24 -18.87
N MET A 91 -1.56 -35.14 -18.77
CA MET A 91 -0.11 -35.18 -18.92
C MET A 91 0.55 -36.05 -17.85
N ALA A 92 0.12 -35.93 -16.59
CA ALA A 92 0.61 -36.77 -15.50
C ALA A 92 0.24 -38.25 -15.68
N GLN A 93 -0.95 -38.54 -16.20
CA GLN A 93 -1.37 -39.91 -16.51
C GLN A 93 -0.50 -40.50 -17.63
N ARG A 94 -0.30 -39.79 -18.75
CA ARG A 94 0.60 -40.21 -19.83
C ARG A 94 2.02 -40.47 -19.33
N ALA A 95 2.58 -39.58 -18.50
CA ALA A 95 3.90 -39.77 -17.91
C ALA A 95 3.97 -41.00 -16.98
N ARG A 96 2.87 -41.33 -16.28
CA ARG A 96 2.78 -42.57 -15.48
C ARG A 96 2.69 -43.81 -16.36
N ASP A 97 1.91 -43.77 -17.43
CA ASP A 97 1.74 -44.87 -18.37
C ASP A 97 3.06 -45.16 -19.12
N GLU A 98 3.79 -44.13 -19.54
CA GLU A 98 5.15 -44.27 -20.11
C GLU A 98 6.13 -44.88 -19.11
N ARG A 99 6.08 -44.44 -17.83
CA ARG A 99 6.90 -45.02 -16.76
C ARG A 99 6.50 -46.45 -16.39
N ALA A 100 5.21 -46.78 -16.48
CA ALA A 100 4.69 -48.12 -16.25
C ALA A 100 5.00 -49.06 -17.43
N GLY A 101 5.04 -48.55 -18.66
CA GLY A 101 5.55 -49.27 -19.83
C GLY A 101 7.02 -49.67 -19.72
N LEU A 102 7.79 -48.99 -18.86
CA LEU A 102 9.16 -49.35 -18.47
C LEU A 102 9.23 -50.36 -17.30
N ARG A 103 8.10 -50.67 -16.63
CA ARG A 103 8.02 -51.69 -15.57
C ARG A 103 7.53 -53.03 -16.13
N LEU A 104 8.53 -53.77 -16.62
CA LEU A 104 8.59 -55.22 -16.84
C LEU A 104 7.48 -55.86 -17.71
N PRO A 105 7.85 -56.47 -18.84
CA PRO A 105 7.00 -57.47 -19.48
C PRO A 105 6.90 -58.65 -18.50
N THR A 106 5.69 -58.94 -18.04
CA THR A 106 5.35 -60.30 -17.61
C THR A 106 5.66 -61.22 -18.77
N GLU A 107 6.42 -62.25 -18.45
CA GLU A 107 6.92 -63.28 -19.32
C GLU A 107 5.80 -63.77 -20.26
N ASP A 108 5.95 -63.52 -21.56
CA ASP A 108 5.66 -64.47 -22.66
C ASP A 108 5.97 -63.81 -24.03
N GLU A 109 6.87 -64.49 -24.75
CA GLU A 109 7.46 -64.36 -26.10
C GLU A 109 6.73 -63.53 -27.19
N ALA A 110 7.37 -62.76 -28.08
CA ALA A 110 8.33 -63.14 -29.13
C ALA A 110 8.97 -61.85 -29.72
N GLY A 111 10.21 -61.72 -30.20
CA GLY A 111 11.18 -62.68 -30.71
C GLY A 111 12.24 -62.03 -31.63
N THR A 112 12.22 -60.70 -31.90
CA THR A 112 13.06 -60.13 -32.97
C THR A 112 13.79 -58.81 -32.64
N SER A 113 13.49 -58.12 -31.54
CA SER A 113 14.10 -56.81 -31.19
C SER A 113 15.24 -56.89 -30.15
N LYS A 114 15.51 -58.08 -29.58
CA LYS A 114 16.41 -58.27 -28.42
C LYS A 114 17.91 -58.00 -28.67
N SER A 115 18.41 -57.91 -29.90
CA SER A 115 19.87 -57.86 -30.13
C SER A 115 20.52 -56.50 -29.81
N ALA A 116 19.84 -55.39 -30.12
CA ALA A 116 20.35 -54.04 -29.83
C ALA A 116 20.14 -53.67 -28.35
N ASP A 117 18.94 -53.97 -27.84
CA ASP A 117 18.51 -53.66 -26.48
C ASP A 117 19.32 -54.43 -25.41
N PHE A 118 19.78 -55.65 -25.74
CA PHE A 118 20.62 -56.44 -24.83
C PHE A 118 22.04 -55.84 -24.72
N ARG A 119 22.59 -55.29 -25.80
CA ARG A 119 23.92 -54.64 -25.79
C ARG A 119 23.90 -53.36 -24.98
N GLU A 120 22.89 -52.52 -25.18
CA GLU A 120 22.73 -51.28 -24.42
C GLU A 120 22.49 -51.56 -22.93
N ARG A 121 21.74 -52.63 -22.61
CA ARG A 121 21.51 -53.07 -21.23
C ARG A 121 22.77 -53.66 -20.57
N GLU A 122 23.62 -54.33 -21.33
CA GLU A 122 24.90 -54.86 -20.87
C GLU A 122 25.93 -53.73 -20.63
N GLU A 123 25.94 -52.71 -21.49
CA GLU A 123 26.70 -51.48 -21.28
C GLU A 123 26.23 -50.74 -20.02
N LEU A 124 24.93 -50.60 -19.79
CA LEU A 124 24.35 -50.00 -18.57
C LEU A 124 24.66 -50.79 -17.30
N ARG A 125 24.85 -52.12 -17.40
CA ARG A 125 25.29 -52.97 -16.27
C ARG A 125 26.76 -52.74 -15.98
N ASN A 126 27.61 -52.73 -17.01
CA ASN A 126 29.04 -52.47 -16.88
C ASN A 126 29.32 -51.05 -16.39
N GLU A 127 28.58 -50.06 -16.89
CA GLU A 127 28.70 -48.66 -16.47
C GLU A 127 28.33 -48.48 -14.99
N ARG A 128 27.21 -49.05 -14.52
CA ARG A 128 26.87 -49.06 -13.10
C ARG A 128 27.89 -49.83 -12.24
N HIS A 129 28.50 -50.88 -12.78
CA HIS A 129 29.56 -51.60 -12.08
C HIS A 129 30.82 -50.74 -11.93
N ARG A 130 31.16 -49.99 -12.98
CA ARG A 130 32.30 -49.07 -13.03
C ARG A 130 32.07 -47.85 -12.15
N GLU A 131 30.85 -47.33 -12.13
CA GLU A 131 30.41 -46.24 -11.26
C GLU A 131 30.45 -46.66 -9.79
N ARG A 132 29.88 -47.82 -9.44
CA ARG A 132 29.99 -48.37 -8.07
C ARG A 132 31.44 -48.62 -7.67
N ALA A 133 32.30 -49.03 -8.60
CA ALA A 133 33.73 -49.19 -8.32
C ALA A 133 34.44 -47.83 -8.11
N ARG A 134 34.13 -46.80 -8.92
CA ARG A 134 34.64 -45.44 -8.72
C ARG A 134 34.14 -44.86 -7.40
N ASP A 135 32.86 -45.01 -7.07
CA ASP A 135 32.26 -44.52 -5.83
C ASP A 135 32.81 -45.25 -4.60
N ARG A 136 33.04 -46.57 -4.69
CA ARG A 136 33.74 -47.34 -3.66
C ARG A 136 35.19 -46.87 -3.49
N ASN A 137 35.89 -46.49 -4.56
CA ASN A 137 37.24 -45.94 -4.46
C ASN A 137 37.24 -44.51 -3.90
N LEU A 138 36.26 -43.69 -4.28
CA LEU A 138 36.12 -42.30 -3.85
C LEU A 138 35.70 -42.20 -2.37
N SER A 139 34.80 -43.07 -1.93
CA SER A 139 34.41 -43.23 -0.51
C SER A 139 35.55 -43.78 0.34
N ARG A 140 36.41 -44.64 -0.22
CA ARG A 140 37.61 -45.15 0.46
C ARG A 140 38.76 -44.12 0.52
N ALA A 141 38.82 -43.16 -0.40
CA ALA A 141 39.88 -42.16 -0.46
C ALA A 141 39.67 -40.97 0.51
N ALA A 142 38.43 -40.63 0.89
CA ALA A 142 38.15 -39.58 1.87
C ALA A 142 36.73 -39.68 2.48
N PRO A 143 36.49 -40.61 3.42
CA PRO A 143 35.15 -40.85 3.98
C PRO A 143 34.60 -39.66 4.79
N ASP A 144 35.45 -38.89 5.48
CA ASP A 144 34.97 -37.95 6.49
C ASP A 144 34.63 -36.55 5.98
N LYS A 145 35.14 -36.15 4.81
CA LYS A 145 35.04 -34.74 4.34
C LYS A 145 33.87 -34.48 3.39
N ARG A 146 33.32 -35.49 2.72
CA ARG A 146 32.20 -35.31 1.77
C ARG A 146 30.82 -35.61 2.37
N SER A 147 30.71 -36.64 3.22
CA SER A 147 29.42 -37.07 3.76
C SER A 147 28.77 -36.03 4.68
N LYS A 148 29.54 -35.36 5.54
CA LYS A 148 29.00 -34.29 6.42
C LYS A 148 28.52 -33.07 5.64
N LEU A 149 29.34 -32.56 4.72
CA LEU A 149 29.04 -31.34 3.95
C LEU A 149 27.83 -31.51 3.03
N GLN A 150 27.65 -32.68 2.44
CA GLN A 150 26.51 -32.96 1.56
C GLN A 150 25.22 -33.18 2.38
N ARG A 151 25.32 -33.89 3.50
CA ARG A 151 24.19 -34.12 4.41
C ARG A 151 23.68 -32.84 5.07
N GLU A 152 24.55 -31.88 5.37
CA GLU A 152 24.13 -30.57 5.90
C GLU A 152 23.47 -29.69 4.83
N LYS A 153 23.85 -29.85 3.55
CA LYS A 153 23.28 -29.10 2.42
C LYS A 153 21.87 -29.58 2.02
N GLU A 154 21.56 -30.85 2.26
CA GLU A 154 20.28 -31.49 1.93
C GLU A 154 19.27 -31.53 3.10
N ARG A 155 19.60 -30.98 4.28
CA ARG A 155 18.66 -30.92 5.41
C ARG A 155 17.53 -29.93 5.12
N ASP A 156 16.29 -30.39 5.31
CA ASP A 156 15.10 -29.55 5.23
C ASP A 156 15.13 -28.42 6.27
N ILE A 157 14.53 -27.29 5.92
CA ILE A 157 14.56 -26.04 6.70
C ILE A 157 14.04 -26.25 8.13
N SER A 158 13.05 -27.12 8.32
CA SER A 158 12.51 -27.48 9.64
C SER A 158 13.51 -28.25 10.52
N GLU A 159 14.30 -29.15 9.94
CA GLU A 159 15.34 -29.91 10.66
C GLU A 159 16.55 -29.03 11.01
N GLN A 160 16.89 -28.06 10.15
CA GLN A 160 17.92 -27.07 10.45
C GLN A 160 17.53 -26.19 11.65
N ILE A 161 16.27 -25.77 11.74
CA ILE A 161 15.74 -24.99 12.88
C ILE A 161 15.78 -25.82 14.17
N ALA A 162 15.35 -27.09 14.11
CA ALA A 162 15.37 -27.99 15.27
C ALA A 162 16.79 -28.29 15.78
N LEU A 163 17.78 -28.31 14.90
CA LEU A 163 19.20 -28.50 15.22
C LEU A 163 19.93 -27.20 15.62
N GLY A 164 19.22 -26.06 15.69
CA GLY A 164 19.81 -24.76 16.03
C GLY A 164 20.82 -24.26 15.00
N MET A 165 20.81 -24.79 13.77
CA MET A 165 21.64 -24.26 12.71
C MET A 165 21.10 -22.90 12.27
N PRO A 166 21.95 -21.86 12.18
CA PRO A 166 21.50 -20.54 11.73
C PRO A 166 20.90 -20.64 10.34
N THR A 167 19.63 -20.24 10.20
CA THR A 167 19.00 -20.12 8.89
C THR A 167 19.81 -19.11 8.09
N LYS A 168 20.41 -19.54 6.98
CA LYS A 168 21.05 -18.61 6.06
C LYS A 168 19.94 -17.83 5.38
N THR A 169 19.55 -16.70 5.98
CA THR A 169 18.67 -15.70 5.38
C THR A 169 19.44 -15.07 4.23
N ASN A 170 19.47 -15.74 3.09
CA ASN A 170 20.06 -15.22 1.88
C ASN A 170 19.09 -14.18 1.28
N VAL A 171 18.93 -13.05 1.99
CA VAL A 171 18.10 -11.89 1.60
C VAL A 171 18.95 -10.87 0.82
N GLY A 172 19.98 -11.33 0.11
CA GLY A 172 21.01 -10.45 -0.44
C GLY A 172 21.63 -11.00 -1.70
N GLY A 173 20.81 -11.36 -2.69
CA GLY A 173 21.28 -11.54 -4.08
C GLY A 173 21.59 -10.21 -4.78
N GLU A 174 21.26 -9.09 -4.15
CA GLU A 174 21.50 -7.74 -4.64
C GLU A 174 22.47 -7.02 -3.71
N THR A 175 23.40 -6.26 -4.29
CA THR A 175 24.45 -5.51 -3.58
C THR A 175 23.84 -4.70 -2.43
N LEU A 176 24.38 -4.83 -1.21
CA LEU A 176 23.93 -4.06 -0.05
C LEU A 176 24.10 -2.56 -0.34
N PHE A 177 22.99 -1.84 -0.51
CA PHE A 177 22.98 -0.39 -0.68
C PHE A 177 23.00 0.30 0.70
N ASP A 178 23.67 1.45 0.80
CA ASP A 178 23.67 2.27 2.03
C ASP A 178 22.26 2.82 2.30
N GLN A 179 21.71 2.53 3.47
CA GLN A 179 20.37 2.94 3.90
C GLN A 179 20.15 4.46 3.82
N ARG A 180 21.22 5.26 3.95
CA ARG A 180 21.16 6.72 3.85
C ARG A 180 20.78 7.21 2.45
N LEU A 181 20.97 6.38 1.42
CA LEU A 181 20.68 6.75 0.03
C LEU A 181 19.18 6.66 -0.29
N PHE A 182 18.44 5.75 0.35
CA PHE A 182 17.02 5.52 0.09
C PHE A 182 16.08 6.60 0.64
N ASN A 183 16.54 7.38 1.63
CA ASN A 183 15.75 8.46 2.23
C ASN A 183 16.08 9.83 1.62
N THR A 184 16.65 9.86 0.41
CA THR A 184 16.91 11.12 -0.31
C THR A 184 15.75 11.43 -1.26
N THR A 185 15.12 12.61 -1.12
CA THR A 185 13.89 13.00 -1.86
C THR A 185 14.16 13.50 -3.29
N LYS A 186 15.38 13.28 -3.82
CA LYS A 186 15.88 13.95 -5.05
C LYS A 186 15.27 13.42 -6.37
N GLY A 187 14.33 12.47 -6.33
CA GLY A 187 13.86 11.75 -7.51
C GLY A 187 12.53 12.20 -8.12
N MET A 188 11.65 12.84 -7.36
CA MET A 188 10.28 13.16 -7.83
C MET A 188 10.06 14.63 -8.19
N ASP A 189 10.96 15.53 -7.78
CA ASP A 189 10.73 16.98 -7.84
C ASP A 189 11.51 17.67 -8.99
N SER A 190 12.41 16.96 -9.66
CA SER A 190 13.42 17.56 -10.55
C SER A 190 13.00 17.69 -12.03
N GLY A 191 11.71 17.84 -12.35
CA GLY A 191 11.31 17.84 -13.77
C GLY A 191 9.89 18.25 -14.13
N TYR A 192 9.07 18.69 -13.17
CA TYR A 192 7.70 19.15 -13.43
C TYR A 192 7.53 20.58 -12.92
N GLY A 193 8.31 21.49 -13.50
CA GLY A 193 8.19 22.93 -13.26
C GLY A 193 7.49 23.58 -14.44
N ASP A 194 6.52 24.44 -14.15
CA ASP A 194 5.94 25.37 -15.11
C ASP A 194 7.04 26.25 -15.74
N ASP A 195 6.93 26.60 -17.03
CA ASP A 195 7.95 27.41 -17.74
C ASP A 195 8.10 28.82 -17.13
N GLU A 196 7.09 29.26 -16.37
CA GLU A 196 7.06 30.52 -15.62
C GLU A 196 7.70 30.40 -14.21
N ALA A 197 8.00 29.19 -13.74
CA ALA A 197 8.61 28.97 -12.42
C ALA A 197 10.13 29.19 -12.49
N TYR A 198 10.63 30.18 -11.75
CA TYR A 198 12.05 30.58 -11.72
C TYR A 198 12.92 29.59 -10.89
N ASN A 199 12.99 28.34 -11.33
CA ASN A 199 13.66 27.21 -10.67
C ASN A 199 15.06 26.91 -11.26
N VAL A 200 15.82 27.95 -11.62
CA VAL A 200 17.13 27.81 -12.29
C VAL A 200 18.21 27.19 -11.39
N TYR A 201 18.05 27.27 -10.07
CA TYR A 201 19.04 26.80 -9.10
C TYR A 201 18.45 25.80 -8.11
N ASP A 202 19.16 24.70 -7.90
CA ASP A 202 18.80 23.64 -6.95
C ASP A 202 18.88 24.06 -5.47
N LYS A 203 19.63 25.13 -5.17
CA LYS A 203 19.89 25.59 -3.79
C LYS A 203 19.71 27.09 -3.66
N PRO A 204 19.11 27.58 -2.56
CA PRO A 204 19.04 29.00 -2.27
C PRO A 204 20.44 29.56 -1.96
N TRP A 205 20.69 30.81 -2.34
CA TRP A 205 21.95 31.51 -2.09
C TRP A 205 22.30 31.64 -0.59
N ARG A 206 21.30 31.61 0.31
CA ARG A 206 21.51 31.53 1.76
C ARG A 206 20.79 30.32 2.32
N GLU A 207 21.45 29.56 3.18
CA GLU A 207 20.87 28.45 3.98
C GLU A 207 19.98 28.97 5.14
N GLY A 208 19.25 30.05 4.91
CA GLY A 208 18.47 30.74 5.93
C GLY A 208 17.40 29.87 6.57
N GLY A 209 16.88 28.85 5.89
CA GLY A 209 15.87 27.95 6.46
C GLY A 209 16.39 26.97 7.51
N SER A 210 17.66 26.53 7.41
CA SER A 210 18.25 25.59 8.37
C SER A 210 18.76 26.31 9.62
N MET A 211 19.41 27.47 9.45
CA MET A 211 19.81 28.30 10.59
C MET A 211 18.63 29.00 11.27
N ALA A 212 17.57 29.38 10.56
CA ALA A 212 16.39 29.99 11.20
C ALA A 212 15.69 29.04 12.18
N ASN A 213 15.67 27.73 11.91
CA ASN A 213 15.11 26.74 12.84
C ASN A 213 15.94 26.57 14.12
N ASN A 214 17.21 26.98 14.09
CA ASN A 214 18.14 26.97 15.22
C ASN A 214 18.46 28.38 15.75
N LEU A 215 17.80 29.41 15.22
CA LEU A 215 17.96 30.79 15.66
C LEU A 215 17.17 30.98 16.95
N TYR A 216 17.77 30.48 18.03
CA TYR A 216 17.31 30.55 19.42
C TYR A 216 15.97 29.84 19.68
N ARG A 217 16.07 28.58 20.08
CA ARG A 217 14.94 27.78 20.58
C ARG A 217 15.29 27.22 21.96
N PRO A 218 15.06 27.97 23.05
CA PRO A 218 15.38 27.52 24.40
C PRO A 218 14.64 26.22 24.72
N SER A 219 15.37 25.14 24.94
CA SER A 219 14.77 23.89 25.41
C SER A 219 14.69 23.94 26.93
N LYS A 220 13.47 24.08 27.46
CA LYS A 220 13.22 24.16 28.90
C LYS A 220 13.69 22.92 29.68
N SER A 221 13.95 21.80 29.01
CA SER A 221 14.34 20.55 29.67
C SER A 221 15.84 20.26 29.68
N VAL A 222 16.60 20.74 28.69
CA VAL A 222 18.02 20.37 28.54
C VAL A 222 18.94 21.48 29.07
N ALA A 223 18.63 22.74 28.81
CA ALA A 223 19.49 23.85 29.27
C ALA A 223 19.31 24.19 30.75
N ASP A 224 18.07 24.18 31.27
CA ASP A 224 17.80 24.66 32.64
C ASP A 224 18.20 23.66 33.73
N ASN A 225 18.09 22.35 33.47
CA ASN A 225 18.34 21.33 34.49
C ASN A 225 19.84 21.07 34.75
N GLU A 226 20.67 21.13 33.71
CA GLU A 226 22.12 20.90 33.84
C GLU A 226 22.88 22.16 34.28
N ILE A 227 22.43 23.36 33.88
CA ILE A 227 23.15 24.62 34.14
C ILE A 227 22.76 25.26 35.48
N TYR A 228 21.48 25.21 35.86
CA TYR A 228 20.98 25.92 37.06
C TYR A 228 20.67 25.00 38.24
N GLY A 229 20.80 23.68 38.08
CA GLY A 229 20.55 22.70 39.12
C GLY A 229 19.07 22.63 39.55
N ALA A 230 18.60 21.44 39.89
CA ALA A 230 17.20 21.15 40.26
C ALA A 230 16.68 21.87 41.53
N ASP A 231 17.44 22.83 42.09
CA ASP A 231 17.10 23.53 43.33
C ASP A 231 16.24 24.80 43.12
N TYR A 232 16.08 25.28 41.89
CA TYR A 232 15.17 26.40 41.61
C TYR A 232 13.72 26.08 42.02
N ASP A 233 13.25 24.86 41.72
CA ASP A 233 11.91 24.41 42.10
C ASP A 233 11.75 24.21 43.62
N LYS A 234 12.81 23.84 44.34
CA LYS A 234 12.79 23.77 45.81
C LYS A 234 12.68 25.16 46.43
N ILE A 235 13.43 26.14 45.92
CA ILE A 235 13.45 27.51 46.44
C ILE A 235 12.09 28.19 46.25
N ILE A 236 11.45 28.00 45.09
CA ILE A 236 10.10 28.53 44.82
C ILE A 236 9.06 27.92 45.77
N ARG A 237 9.10 26.60 45.99
CA ARG A 237 8.17 25.91 46.92
C ARG A 237 8.41 26.30 48.38
N ALA A 238 9.66 26.55 48.79
CA ALA A 238 9.98 27.01 50.14
C ALA A 238 9.40 28.41 50.41
N ARG A 239 9.48 29.32 49.43
CA ARG A 239 8.92 30.68 49.53
C ARG A 239 7.40 30.70 49.66
N GLN A 240 6.70 29.78 48.99
CA GLN A 240 5.23 29.64 49.11
C GLN A 240 4.76 29.10 50.46
N ARG A 241 5.58 28.31 51.17
CA ARG A 241 5.22 27.83 52.52
C ARG A 241 5.32 28.91 53.59
N VAL A 242 6.23 29.87 53.44
CA VAL A 242 6.40 30.96 54.41
C VAL A 242 5.24 31.96 54.37
N GLN A 243 4.60 32.18 53.21
CA GLN A 243 3.46 33.11 53.10
C GLN A 243 2.10 32.55 53.53
N ARG A 244 2.00 31.27 53.90
CA ARG A 244 0.73 30.66 54.35
C ARG A 244 0.57 30.61 55.88
N ASN A 245 1.60 30.92 56.65
CA ASN A 245 1.60 30.90 58.11
C ASN A 245 1.91 32.29 58.72
N GLY A 246 1.39 33.35 58.11
CA GLY A 246 1.42 34.72 58.64
C GLY A 246 0.03 35.32 58.57
#